data_AF-A0A971NQ38-F1
#
_entry.id   AF-A0A971NQ38-F1
#
_cell.length_a   1.000
_cell.length_b   1.000
_cell.length_c   1.000
_cell.angle_alpha   90.00
_cell.angle_beta   90.00
_cell.angle_gamma   90.00
#
_symmetry.space_group_name_H-M   'P 1'
#
loop_
_entity.id
_entity.type
_entity.pdbx_description
1 polymer ?
#
loop_
_entity_poly.entity_id
_entity_poly.type
_entity_poly.pdbx_seq_one_letter_code
_entity_poly.pdbx_strand_id
1 'polypeptide(L)'
;MALLGTLKGFGVTEIFQLIAQQMKTGTLILTSPDSSVSLAFDNGIIEGIKSDRWEIDPRAEILIKGGFLLEKDYRAALENEKKNSHRWHDILITQGKIKKTFLDRASNVVIKSILLEVFQWKEGNYRFEDWEVDTENILACHIPSEGIILDTLRVIDEWPMVKQKIPPVDYCPVTIMPLTEEIVKKHRLGAVDMHIYDLIDEKRSVEDIVRQSLEPPFEALSSIVRLLDSGLVEVFPQGTKEVRDSSIARRILLAKIKKVMVYVLLAVAAGSLYLAGDPRVLKGIGIPEKITSCVRDQKELAADYAQREIMLLRLGTDTDNRLSASSRE
;
A
#
# COMPACT_ATOMS: atom_id res chain seq x y z
N MET A 1 -21.56 -31.53 21.31
CA MET A 1 -21.57 -31.05 22.72
C MET A 1 -21.64 -29.55 22.66
N ALA A 2 -22.64 -28.93 23.28
CA ALA A 2 -22.75 -27.47 23.26
C ALA A 2 -21.62 -26.84 24.10
N LEU A 3 -20.83 -25.93 23.51
CA LEU A 3 -19.87 -25.12 24.26
C LEU A 3 -20.65 -23.95 24.85
N LEU A 4 -20.64 -23.78 26.17
CA LEU A 4 -21.32 -22.67 26.85
C LEU A 4 -20.37 -22.05 27.87
N GLY A 5 -20.36 -20.73 27.96
CA GLY A 5 -19.57 -20.04 28.98
C GLY A 5 -19.70 -18.53 28.93
N THR A 6 -18.80 -17.86 29.63
CA THR A 6 -18.72 -16.40 29.74
C THR A 6 -17.49 -15.86 29.03
N LEU A 7 -17.60 -14.72 28.34
CA LEU A 7 -16.49 -14.07 27.64
C LEU A 7 -15.36 -13.60 28.57
N LYS A 8 -15.65 -13.43 29.87
CA LYS A 8 -14.65 -13.09 30.89
C LYS A 8 -13.68 -14.22 31.20
N GLY A 9 -14.14 -15.47 31.08
CA GLY A 9 -13.32 -16.66 31.35
C GLY A 9 -12.62 -17.19 30.10
N PHE A 10 -13.24 -17.00 28.94
CA PHE A 10 -12.73 -17.46 27.65
C PHE A 10 -13.11 -16.40 26.60
N GLY A 11 -12.12 -15.66 26.11
CA GLY A 11 -12.35 -14.53 25.22
C GLY A 11 -12.80 -14.97 23.83
N VAL A 12 -13.30 -14.00 23.04
CA VAL A 12 -13.81 -14.25 21.68
C VAL A 12 -12.72 -14.86 20.79
N THR A 13 -11.50 -14.37 20.89
CA THR A 13 -10.35 -14.88 20.13
C THR A 13 -10.13 -16.36 20.40
N GLU A 14 -10.11 -16.78 21.67
CA GLU A 14 -9.88 -18.18 22.04
C GLU A 14 -11.04 -19.08 21.58
N ILE A 15 -12.28 -18.58 21.61
CA ILE A 15 -13.46 -19.30 21.08
C ILE A 15 -13.31 -19.56 19.59
N PHE A 16 -12.98 -18.53 18.81
CA PHE A 16 -12.81 -18.67 17.36
C PHE A 16 -11.65 -19.62 17.04
N GLN A 17 -10.52 -19.50 17.75
CA GLN A 17 -9.38 -20.40 17.59
C GLN A 17 -9.76 -21.85 17.86
N LEU A 18 -10.51 -22.11 18.94
CA LEU A 18 -10.94 -23.46 19.29
C LEU A 18 -11.89 -24.07 18.24
N ILE A 19 -12.84 -23.28 17.74
CA ILE A 19 -13.77 -23.70 16.67
C ILE A 19 -12.99 -24.04 15.40
N ALA A 20 -12.03 -23.20 15.02
CA ALA A 20 -11.22 -23.36 13.82
C ALA A 20 -10.31 -24.60 13.90
N GLN A 21 -9.55 -24.74 15.00
CA GLN A 21 -8.64 -25.87 15.22
C GLN A 21 -9.36 -27.23 15.29
N GLN A 22 -10.57 -27.24 15.85
CA GLN A 22 -11.40 -28.44 15.93
C GLN A 22 -12.29 -28.63 14.70
N MET A 23 -12.20 -27.74 13.70
CA MET A 23 -13.01 -27.74 12.48
C MET A 23 -14.51 -27.95 12.76
N LYS A 24 -15.06 -27.21 13.73
CA LYS A 24 -16.45 -27.37 14.15
C LYS A 24 -17.39 -26.76 13.11
N THR A 25 -18.48 -27.48 12.82
CA THR A 25 -19.65 -26.99 12.09
C THR A 25 -20.77 -26.76 13.09
N GLY A 26 -21.46 -25.62 12.98
CA GLY A 26 -22.51 -25.21 13.92
C GLY A 26 -22.58 -23.70 14.03
N THR A 27 -23.30 -23.20 15.02
CA THR A 27 -23.49 -21.77 15.20
C THR A 27 -22.98 -21.29 16.55
N LEU A 28 -22.11 -20.28 16.51
CA LEU A 28 -21.68 -19.53 17.67
C LEU A 28 -22.60 -18.34 17.89
N ILE A 29 -23.26 -18.31 19.04
CA ILE A 29 -24.08 -17.19 19.51
C ILE A 29 -23.30 -16.48 20.60
N LEU A 30 -23.01 -15.20 20.38
CA LEU A 30 -22.33 -14.32 21.32
C LEU A 30 -23.33 -13.27 21.80
N THR A 31 -23.41 -13.07 23.11
CA THR A 31 -24.35 -12.12 23.72
C THR A 31 -23.61 -11.20 24.68
N SER A 32 -23.64 -9.91 24.36
CA SER A 32 -23.20 -8.78 25.18
C SER A 32 -24.42 -8.11 25.83
N PRO A 33 -24.28 -7.22 26.84
CA PRO A 33 -25.44 -6.53 27.43
C PRO A 33 -26.32 -5.77 26.44
N ASP A 34 -25.72 -5.26 25.35
CA ASP A 34 -26.39 -4.37 24.39
C ASP A 34 -26.66 -5.02 23.01
N SER A 35 -26.23 -6.26 22.78
CA SER A 35 -26.39 -6.94 21.48
C SER A 35 -26.08 -8.42 21.52
N SER A 36 -26.60 -9.13 20.52
CA SER A 36 -26.32 -10.52 20.24
C SER A 36 -25.92 -10.71 18.77
N VAL A 37 -24.86 -11.49 18.56
CA VAL A 37 -24.35 -11.83 17.22
C VAL A 37 -24.29 -13.35 17.09
N SER A 38 -24.85 -13.87 16.00
CA SER A 38 -24.80 -15.27 15.62
C SER A 38 -23.90 -15.45 14.41
N LEU A 39 -22.99 -16.42 14.49
CA LEU A 39 -21.99 -16.72 13.47
C LEU A 39 -22.13 -18.19 13.09
N ALA A 40 -22.51 -18.45 11.85
CA ALA A 40 -22.57 -19.80 11.31
C ALA A 40 -21.17 -20.23 10.86
N PHE A 41 -20.75 -21.40 11.33
CA PHE A 41 -19.48 -22.02 10.98
C PHE A 41 -19.73 -23.31 10.21
N ASP A 42 -18.94 -23.53 9.16
CA ASP A 42 -18.79 -24.82 8.50
C ASP A 42 -17.30 -25.20 8.47
N ASN A 43 -16.97 -26.34 9.09
CA ASN A 43 -15.62 -26.90 9.12
C ASN A 43 -14.56 -25.89 9.61
N GLY A 44 -14.91 -25.06 10.59
CA GLY A 44 -14.05 -24.00 11.13
C GLY A 44 -14.02 -22.69 10.32
N ILE A 45 -14.77 -22.58 9.22
CA ILE A 45 -14.88 -21.38 8.37
C ILE A 45 -16.19 -20.66 8.69
N ILE A 46 -16.17 -19.33 8.71
CA ILE A 46 -17.38 -18.53 8.92
C ILE A 46 -18.13 -18.43 7.58
N GLU A 47 -19.34 -18.98 7.56
CA GLU A 47 -20.22 -19.00 6.38
C GLU A 47 -21.36 -17.97 6.48
N GLY A 48 -21.63 -17.46 7.68
CA GLY A 48 -22.72 -16.51 7.85
C GLY A 48 -22.65 -15.71 9.14
N ILE A 49 -23.16 -14.49 9.09
CA ILE A 49 -23.22 -13.57 10.24
C ILE A 49 -24.63 -13.00 10.35
N LYS A 50 -25.15 -12.91 11.57
CA LYS A 50 -26.43 -12.28 11.91
C LYS A 50 -26.27 -11.48 13.19
N SER A 51 -26.81 -10.27 13.24
CA SER A 51 -26.92 -9.49 14.48
C SER A 51 -28.39 -9.21 14.78
N ASP A 52 -28.73 -9.22 16.06
CA ASP A 52 -30.06 -8.82 16.55
C ASP A 52 -30.40 -7.35 16.29
N ARG A 53 -29.39 -6.48 16.14
CA ARG A 53 -29.56 -5.06 15.80
C ARG A 53 -30.02 -4.83 14.36
N TRP A 54 -30.03 -5.86 13.52
CA TRP A 54 -30.43 -5.73 12.12
C TRP A 54 -31.95 -5.77 12.00
N GLU A 55 -32.60 -4.62 12.11
CA GLU A 55 -34.02 -4.47 11.73
C GLU A 55 -34.23 -4.59 10.21
N ILE A 56 -33.25 -4.09 9.47
CA ILE A 56 -33.14 -4.17 8.02
C ILE A 56 -31.76 -4.68 7.63
N ASP A 57 -31.62 -5.08 6.36
CA ASP A 57 -30.32 -5.49 5.83
C ASP A 57 -29.29 -4.33 5.94
N PRO A 58 -28.21 -4.49 6.72
CA PRO A 58 -27.24 -3.42 6.97
C PRO A 58 -26.48 -3.00 5.71
N ARG A 59 -26.45 -3.84 4.67
CA ARG A 59 -25.83 -3.50 3.38
C ARG A 59 -26.57 -2.36 2.70
N ALA A 60 -27.89 -2.31 2.85
CA ALA A 60 -28.71 -1.26 2.25
C ALA A 60 -28.35 0.10 2.84
N GLU A 61 -28.18 0.18 4.16
CA GLU A 61 -27.77 1.43 4.84
C GLU A 61 -26.40 1.92 4.33
N ILE A 62 -25.42 1.02 4.20
CA ILE A 62 -24.09 1.35 3.68
C ILE A 62 -24.17 1.86 2.25
N LEU A 63 -24.94 1.19 1.38
CA LEU A 63 -25.09 1.58 -0.02
C LEU A 63 -25.83 2.92 -0.17
N ILE A 64 -26.82 3.19 0.67
CA ILE A 64 -27.56 4.46 0.67
C ILE A 64 -26.65 5.59 1.16
N LYS A 65 -25.97 5.40 2.30
CA LYS A 65 -25.03 6.41 2.84
C LYS A 65 -23.84 6.66 1.91
N GLY A 66 -23.40 5.65 1.16
CA GLY A 66 -22.36 5.78 0.13
C GLY A 66 -22.85 6.39 -1.19
N GLY A 67 -24.16 6.59 -1.37
CA GLY A 67 -24.73 7.16 -2.60
C GLY A 67 -24.87 6.17 -3.76
N PHE A 68 -24.67 4.86 -3.52
CA PHE A 68 -24.78 3.80 -4.53
C PHE A 68 -26.21 3.27 -4.70
N LEU A 69 -27.09 3.56 -3.75
CA LEU A 69 -28.50 3.18 -3.76
C LEU A 69 -29.35 4.36 -3.31
N LEU A 70 -30.39 4.69 -4.08
CA LEU A 70 -31.38 5.67 -3.65
C LEU A 70 -32.39 5.02 -2.70
N GLU A 71 -32.74 5.72 -1.62
CA GLU A 71 -33.69 5.23 -0.63
C GLU A 71 -35.07 4.89 -1.24
N LYS A 72 -35.53 5.68 -2.22
CA LYS A 72 -36.77 5.41 -2.95
C LYS A 72 -36.77 4.06 -3.66
N ASP A 73 -35.62 3.68 -4.22
CA ASP A 73 -35.46 2.43 -4.98
C ASP A 73 -35.39 1.24 -4.02
N TYR A 74 -34.71 1.42 -2.88
CA TYR A 74 -34.70 0.43 -1.80
C TYR A 74 -36.11 0.17 -1.25
N ARG A 75 -36.89 1.21 -0.95
CA ARG A 75 -38.27 1.06 -0.46
C ARG A 75 -39.16 0.33 -1.47
N ALA A 76 -39.06 0.67 -2.75
CA ALA A 76 -39.80 -0.03 -3.81
C ALA A 76 -39.40 -1.52 -3.93
N ALA A 77 -38.12 -1.84 -3.75
CA ALA A 77 -37.64 -3.23 -3.73
C ALA A 77 -38.17 -4.00 -2.51
N LEU A 78 -38.21 -3.39 -1.32
CA LEU A 78 -38.79 -4.00 -0.12
C LEU A 78 -40.30 -4.27 -0.25
N GLU A 79 -41.05 -3.35 -0.85
CA GLU A 79 -42.48 -3.59 -1.14
C GLU A 79 -42.68 -4.77 -2.11
N ASN A 80 -41.73 -4.96 -3.03
CA ASN A 80 -41.76 -6.04 -3.98
C ASN A 80 -41.33 -7.38 -3.34
N GLU A 81 -40.33 -7.38 -2.45
CA GLU A 81 -39.92 -8.55 -1.64
C GLU A 81 -41.08 -9.08 -0.77
N LYS A 82 -41.94 -8.19 -0.25
CA LYS A 82 -43.16 -8.60 0.48
C LYS A 82 -44.20 -9.29 -0.40
N LYS A 83 -44.19 -9.03 -1.72
CA LYS A 83 -45.19 -9.55 -2.68
C LYS A 83 -44.68 -10.76 -3.46
N ASN A 84 -43.37 -10.80 -3.72
CA ASN A 84 -42.68 -11.80 -4.50
C ASN A 84 -41.49 -12.25 -3.65
N SER A 85 -41.31 -13.55 -3.39
CA SER A 85 -40.29 -14.11 -2.49
C SER A 85 -38.81 -13.89 -2.90
N HIS A 86 -38.52 -12.90 -3.73
CA HIS A 86 -37.19 -12.48 -4.13
C HIS A 86 -36.67 -11.41 -3.17
N ARG A 87 -35.40 -11.53 -2.78
CA ARG A 87 -34.73 -10.55 -1.92
C ARG A 87 -34.60 -9.19 -2.60
N TRP A 88 -34.61 -8.10 -1.82
CA TRP A 88 -34.46 -6.73 -2.35
C TRP A 88 -33.22 -6.56 -3.25
N HIS A 89 -32.10 -7.19 -2.91
CA HIS A 89 -30.85 -7.04 -3.66
C HIS A 89 -30.92 -7.68 -5.04
N ASP A 90 -31.56 -8.85 -5.16
CA ASP A 90 -31.70 -9.53 -6.45
C ASP A 90 -32.58 -8.72 -7.38
N ILE A 91 -33.68 -8.17 -6.86
CA ILE A 91 -34.58 -7.28 -7.59
C ILE A 91 -33.82 -6.06 -8.13
N LEU A 92 -33.00 -5.41 -7.30
CA LEU A 92 -32.25 -4.22 -7.71
C LEU A 92 -31.11 -4.53 -8.69
N ILE A 93 -30.49 -5.71 -8.57
CA ILE A 93 -29.48 -6.18 -9.53
C ILE A 93 -30.14 -6.47 -10.89
N THR A 94 -31.28 -7.17 -10.91
CA THR A 94 -32.02 -7.46 -12.15
C THR A 94 -32.53 -6.18 -12.83
N GLN A 95 -32.92 -5.16 -12.05
CA GLN A 95 -33.30 -3.84 -12.56
C GLN A 95 -32.12 -2.97 -13.01
N GLY A 96 -30.87 -3.42 -12.81
CA GLY A 96 -29.67 -2.65 -13.14
C GLY A 96 -29.42 -1.43 -12.24
N LYS A 97 -30.11 -1.34 -11.10
CA LYS A 97 -29.98 -0.22 -10.15
C LYS A 97 -28.73 -0.35 -9.26
N ILE A 98 -28.28 -1.57 -8.99
CA ILE A 98 -27.06 -1.85 -8.23
C ILE A 98 -26.24 -2.91 -8.96
N LYS A 99 -24.90 -2.76 -8.95
CA LYS A 99 -23.99 -3.82 -9.40
C LYS A 99 -23.66 -4.77 -8.26
N LYS A 100 -23.59 -6.07 -8.56
CA LYS A 100 -23.21 -7.12 -7.58
C LYS A 100 -21.90 -6.78 -6.84
N THR A 101 -20.92 -6.22 -7.54
CA THR A 101 -19.64 -5.81 -6.95
C THR A 101 -19.78 -4.80 -5.80
N PHE A 102 -20.75 -3.89 -5.85
CA PHE A 102 -20.99 -2.95 -4.76
C PHE A 102 -21.68 -3.62 -3.57
N LEU A 103 -22.57 -4.59 -3.84
CA LEU A 103 -23.17 -5.40 -2.79
C LEU A 103 -22.12 -6.24 -2.06
N ASP A 104 -21.18 -6.84 -2.80
CA ASP A 104 -20.08 -7.63 -2.23
C ASP A 104 -19.18 -6.75 -1.34
N ARG A 105 -18.83 -5.55 -1.80
CA ARG A 105 -18.08 -4.57 -0.98
C ARG A 105 -18.84 -4.14 0.26
N ALA A 106 -20.13 -3.80 0.13
CA ALA A 106 -20.96 -3.46 1.28
C ALA A 106 -21.04 -4.61 2.29
N SER A 107 -21.15 -5.85 1.81
CA SER A 107 -21.13 -7.06 2.65
C SER A 107 -19.82 -7.16 3.43
N ASN A 108 -18.68 -6.96 2.76
CA ASN A 108 -17.37 -6.93 3.42
C ASN A 108 -17.28 -5.86 4.52
N VAL A 109 -17.81 -4.65 4.27
CA VAL A 109 -17.86 -3.58 5.28
C VAL A 109 -18.69 -3.99 6.49
N VAL A 110 -19.90 -4.54 6.30
CA VAL A 110 -20.74 -5.02 7.40
C VAL A 110 -20.00 -6.09 8.21
N ILE A 111 -19.49 -7.11 7.53
CA ILE A 111 -18.87 -8.27 8.15
C ILE A 111 -17.66 -7.85 8.98
N LYS A 112 -16.72 -7.10 8.39
CA LYS A 112 -15.53 -6.62 9.09
C LYS A 112 -15.89 -5.72 10.28
N SER A 113 -16.95 -4.91 10.17
CA SER A 113 -17.40 -4.04 11.27
C SER A 113 -17.96 -4.84 12.45
N ILE A 114 -18.81 -5.82 12.19
CA ILE A 114 -19.37 -6.70 13.24
C ILE A 114 -18.27 -7.51 13.91
N LEU A 115 -17.36 -8.10 13.12
CA LEU A 115 -16.26 -8.88 13.68
C LEU A 115 -15.35 -8.01 14.54
N LEU A 116 -15.01 -6.81 14.08
CA LEU A 116 -14.23 -5.86 14.88
C LEU A 116 -14.94 -5.50 16.20
N GLU A 117 -16.25 -5.30 16.17
CA GLU A 117 -17.05 -5.04 17.39
C GLU A 117 -16.99 -6.23 18.35
N VAL A 118 -17.29 -7.43 17.85
CA VAL A 118 -17.38 -8.66 18.64
C VAL A 118 -16.06 -9.02 19.28
N PHE A 119 -14.93 -8.90 18.58
CA PHE A 119 -13.60 -9.17 19.13
C PHE A 119 -13.19 -8.20 20.27
N GLN A 120 -13.87 -7.05 20.40
CA GLN A 120 -13.63 -6.09 21.48
C GLN A 120 -14.53 -6.32 22.71
N TRP A 121 -15.47 -7.28 22.66
CA TRP A 121 -16.33 -7.59 23.80
C TRP A 121 -15.53 -8.23 24.94
N LYS A 122 -15.53 -7.57 26.09
CA LYS A 122 -14.84 -8.03 27.31
C LYS A 122 -15.74 -8.84 28.26
N GLU A 123 -17.04 -8.66 28.13
CA GLU A 123 -18.06 -9.24 28.99
C GLU A 123 -19.23 -9.75 28.15
N GLY A 124 -19.93 -10.76 28.65
CA GLY A 124 -21.01 -11.43 27.93
C GLY A 124 -20.95 -12.93 28.06
N ASN A 125 -21.81 -13.60 27.31
CA ASN A 125 -21.92 -15.06 27.26
C ASN A 125 -21.72 -15.55 25.83
N TYR A 126 -21.27 -16.79 25.69
CA TYR A 126 -21.20 -17.48 24.42
C TYR A 126 -21.89 -18.84 24.50
N ARG A 127 -22.47 -19.27 23.38
CA ARG A 127 -23.06 -20.58 23.20
C ARG A 127 -22.77 -21.08 21.80
N PHE A 128 -22.17 -22.27 21.66
CA PHE A 128 -21.99 -22.94 20.38
C PHE A 128 -22.94 -24.12 20.30
N GLU A 129 -23.67 -24.21 19.21
CA GLU A 129 -24.67 -25.26 18.98
C GLU A 129 -24.37 -25.99 17.66
N ASP A 130 -24.36 -27.32 17.70
CA ASP A 130 -23.98 -28.17 16.56
C ASP A 130 -25.07 -28.26 15.46
N TRP A 131 -26.06 -27.34 15.43
CA TRP A 131 -27.19 -27.34 14.49
C TRP A 131 -27.23 -26.08 13.61
N GLU A 132 -27.88 -26.19 12.45
CA GLU A 132 -28.03 -25.13 11.44
C GLU A 132 -28.87 -23.99 11.96
N VAL A 133 -28.27 -22.82 12.23
CA VAL A 133 -29.05 -21.63 12.59
C VAL A 133 -29.99 -21.24 11.46
N ASP A 134 -31.16 -20.76 11.90
CA ASP A 134 -32.12 -20.00 11.13
C ASP A 134 -31.44 -19.14 10.05
N THR A 135 -31.56 -19.59 8.81
CA THR A 135 -30.98 -18.96 7.62
C THR A 135 -31.71 -17.68 7.23
N GLU A 136 -32.82 -17.35 7.91
CA GLU A 136 -33.52 -16.11 7.66
C GLU A 136 -32.65 -14.91 8.08
N ASN A 137 -32.30 -14.11 7.07
CA ASN A 137 -31.55 -12.86 7.19
C ASN A 137 -30.11 -13.03 7.68
N ILE A 138 -29.53 -14.23 7.52
CA ILE A 138 -28.09 -14.42 7.67
C ILE A 138 -27.37 -13.79 6.47
N LEU A 139 -26.33 -13.01 6.74
CA LEU A 139 -25.45 -12.49 5.71
C LEU A 139 -24.42 -13.56 5.37
N ALA A 140 -24.58 -14.19 4.22
CA ALA A 140 -23.65 -15.21 3.73
C ALA A 140 -22.26 -14.63 3.47
N CYS A 141 -21.23 -15.38 3.85
CA CYS A 141 -19.82 -15.04 3.65
C CYS A 141 -18.99 -16.33 3.55
N HIS A 142 -17.69 -16.21 3.30
CA HIS A 142 -16.77 -17.35 3.34
C HIS A 142 -15.44 -16.84 3.87
N ILE A 143 -15.24 -16.95 5.19
CA ILE A 143 -14.12 -16.31 5.88
C ILE A 143 -13.39 -17.33 6.76
N PRO A 144 -12.13 -17.66 6.43
CA PRO A 144 -11.29 -18.48 7.31
C PRO A 144 -11.07 -17.80 8.66
N SER A 145 -11.33 -18.53 9.74
CA SER A 145 -11.28 -18.02 11.11
C SER A 145 -9.90 -17.50 11.53
N GLU A 146 -8.83 -18.19 11.18
CA GLU A 146 -7.46 -17.79 11.56
C GLU A 146 -7.05 -16.47 10.92
N GLY A 147 -7.36 -16.30 9.62
CA GLY A 147 -7.04 -15.08 8.89
C GLY A 147 -7.75 -13.88 9.46
N ILE A 148 -9.04 -14.03 9.80
CA ILE A 148 -9.83 -12.94 10.34
C ILE A 148 -9.45 -12.58 11.78
N ILE A 149 -9.03 -13.54 12.60
CA ILE A 149 -8.49 -13.28 13.94
C ILE A 149 -7.25 -12.39 13.83
N LEU A 150 -6.28 -12.77 12.99
CA LEU A 150 -5.04 -12.00 12.81
C LEU A 150 -5.31 -10.60 12.26
N ASP A 151 -6.15 -10.49 11.23
CA ASP A 151 -6.55 -9.21 10.66
C ASP A 151 -7.22 -8.31 11.71
N THR A 152 -8.15 -8.85 12.50
CA THR A 152 -8.92 -8.05 13.48
C THR A 152 -8.04 -7.60 14.64
N LEU A 153 -7.15 -8.47 15.14
CA LEU A 153 -6.20 -8.09 16.19
C LEU A 153 -5.20 -7.03 15.70
N ARG A 154 -4.72 -7.13 14.46
CA ARG A 154 -3.90 -6.08 13.82
C ARG A 154 -4.64 -4.75 13.82
N VAL A 155 -5.90 -4.75 13.39
CA VAL A 155 -6.74 -3.53 13.35
C VAL A 155 -6.88 -2.92 14.73
N ILE A 156 -7.17 -3.72 15.76
CA ILE A 156 -7.33 -3.24 17.14
C ILE A 156 -6.05 -2.58 17.66
N ASP A 157 -4.89 -3.18 17.38
CA ASP A 157 -3.58 -2.67 17.81
C ASP A 157 -3.16 -1.39 17.06
N GLU A 158 -3.40 -1.34 15.75
CA GLU A 158 -3.01 -0.20 14.89
C GLU A 158 -3.99 0.99 14.98
N TRP A 159 -5.25 0.76 15.37
CA TRP A 159 -6.31 1.77 15.43
C TRP A 159 -5.93 3.07 16.18
N PRO A 160 -5.27 3.03 17.36
CA PRO A 160 -4.86 4.24 18.07
C PRO A 160 -3.87 5.10 17.28
N MET A 161 -2.93 4.48 16.54
CA MET A 161 -1.95 5.21 15.74
C MET A 161 -2.61 5.92 14.55
N VAL A 162 -3.56 5.25 13.90
CA VAL A 162 -4.33 5.84 12.79
C VAL A 162 -5.16 7.01 13.30
N LYS A 163 -5.89 6.83 14.42
CA LYS A 163 -6.69 7.90 15.04
C LYS A 163 -5.94 9.17 15.37
N GLN A 164 -4.68 9.07 15.81
CA GLN A 164 -3.87 10.26 16.14
C GLN A 164 -3.50 11.10 14.91
N LYS A 165 -3.47 10.48 13.72
CA LYS A 165 -3.11 11.15 12.46
C LYS A 165 -4.33 11.57 11.64
N ILE A 166 -5.52 11.10 11.98
CA ILE A 166 -6.75 11.46 11.26
C ILE A 166 -7.05 12.94 11.46
N PRO A 167 -7.27 13.69 10.36
CA PRO A 167 -7.71 15.08 10.43
C PRO A 167 -9.09 15.23 11.08
N PRO A 168 -9.42 16.39 11.69
CA PRO A 168 -10.77 16.68 12.15
C PRO A 168 -11.82 16.56 11.03
N VAL A 169 -13.09 16.33 11.40
CA VAL A 169 -14.20 16.06 10.46
C VAL A 169 -14.37 17.17 9.41
N ASP A 170 -14.11 18.42 9.78
CA ASP A 170 -14.24 19.59 8.90
C ASP A 170 -13.08 19.76 7.91
N TYR A 171 -12.23 18.74 7.73
CA TYR A 171 -11.08 18.81 6.82
C TYR A 171 -11.31 17.96 5.57
N CYS A 172 -10.91 18.52 4.42
CA CYS A 172 -10.88 17.81 3.15
C CYS A 172 -9.45 17.43 2.75
N PRO A 173 -9.21 16.18 2.32
CA PRO A 173 -7.96 15.82 1.68
C PRO A 173 -7.85 16.47 0.30
N VAL A 174 -6.63 16.89 -0.04
CA VAL A 174 -6.27 17.56 -1.29
C VAL A 174 -5.01 16.91 -1.81
N THR A 175 -5.03 16.55 -3.09
CA THR A 175 -3.87 15.97 -3.79
C THR A 175 -2.86 17.06 -4.09
N ILE A 176 -1.64 16.92 -3.55
CA ILE A 176 -0.55 17.89 -3.68
C ILE A 176 0.42 17.48 -4.79
N MET A 177 0.58 16.18 -4.99
CA MET A 177 1.46 15.61 -6.00
C MET A 177 0.74 14.52 -6.78
N PRO A 178 0.95 14.43 -8.11
CA PRO A 178 0.40 13.34 -8.88
C PRO A 178 1.02 12.01 -8.42
N LEU A 179 0.18 10.99 -8.31
CA LEU A 179 0.62 9.63 -8.09
C LEU A 179 1.48 9.15 -9.27
N THR A 180 2.70 8.69 -8.99
CA THR A 180 3.59 8.09 -9.99
C THR A 180 3.93 6.65 -9.61
N GLU A 181 4.28 5.81 -10.59
CA GLU A 181 4.67 4.41 -10.33
C GLU A 181 5.84 4.28 -9.34
N GLU A 182 6.77 5.23 -9.35
CA GLU A 182 7.89 5.27 -8.41
C GLU A 182 7.41 5.46 -6.97
N ILE A 183 6.43 6.35 -6.75
CA ILE A 183 5.85 6.61 -5.43
C ILE A 183 5.07 5.39 -4.95
N VAL A 184 4.27 4.77 -5.83
CA VAL A 184 3.52 3.54 -5.54
C VAL A 184 4.48 2.44 -5.06
N LYS A 185 5.58 2.21 -5.78
CA LYS A 185 6.59 1.20 -5.39
C LYS A 185 7.30 1.56 -4.09
N LYS A 186 7.71 2.82 -3.93
CA LYS A 186 8.45 3.31 -2.76
C LYS A 186 7.64 3.18 -1.47
N HIS A 187 6.36 3.54 -1.52
CA HIS A 187 5.46 3.52 -0.35
C HIS A 187 4.60 2.25 -0.27
N ARG A 188 4.79 1.30 -1.19
CA ARG A 188 4.05 0.03 -1.28
C ARG A 188 2.52 0.25 -1.27
N LEU A 189 2.05 1.22 -2.05
CA LEU A 189 0.64 1.57 -2.12
C LEU A 189 -0.15 0.45 -2.80
N GLY A 190 -1.19 -0.02 -2.13
CA GLY A 190 -2.06 -1.11 -2.58
C GLY A 190 -3.26 -0.64 -3.41
N ALA A 191 -4.13 -1.58 -3.79
CA ALA A 191 -5.34 -1.29 -4.56
C ALA A 191 -6.31 -0.35 -3.81
N VAL A 192 -6.46 -0.55 -2.50
CA VAL A 192 -7.26 0.32 -1.63
C VAL A 192 -6.69 1.74 -1.63
N ASP A 193 -5.36 1.89 -1.59
CA ASP A 193 -4.72 3.20 -1.58
C ASP A 193 -4.93 3.98 -2.86
N MET A 194 -4.85 3.30 -4.00
CA MET A 194 -5.14 3.90 -5.30
C MET A 194 -6.62 4.27 -5.42
N HIS A 195 -7.53 3.40 -4.99
CA HIS A 195 -8.97 3.68 -4.99
C HIS A 195 -9.33 4.89 -4.12
N ILE A 196 -8.75 5.00 -2.92
CA ILE A 196 -8.96 6.16 -2.04
C ILE A 196 -8.38 7.42 -2.66
N TYR A 197 -7.17 7.35 -3.23
CA TYR A 197 -6.54 8.48 -3.91
C TYR A 197 -7.41 9.03 -5.05
N ASP A 198 -8.02 8.16 -5.85
CA ASP A 198 -8.90 8.54 -6.97
C ASP A 198 -10.22 9.20 -6.53
N LEU A 199 -10.66 8.97 -5.29
CA LEU A 199 -11.87 9.57 -4.73
C LEU A 199 -11.66 10.99 -4.20
N ILE A 200 -10.41 11.43 -4.05
CA ILE A 200 -10.05 12.75 -3.52
C ILE A 200 -10.33 13.82 -4.58
N ASP A 201 -11.34 14.64 -4.33
CA ASP A 201 -11.83 15.68 -5.25
C ASP A 201 -11.72 17.12 -4.69
N GLU A 202 -10.95 17.28 -3.60
CA GLU A 202 -10.74 18.54 -2.85
C GLU A 202 -11.98 19.16 -2.20
N LYS A 203 -13.15 18.52 -2.31
CA LYS A 203 -14.42 19.06 -1.80
C LYS A 203 -15.02 18.20 -0.69
N ARG A 204 -14.86 16.89 -0.80
CA ARG A 204 -15.41 15.90 0.13
C ARG A 204 -14.62 15.88 1.44
N SER A 205 -15.34 15.63 2.53
CA SER A 205 -14.71 15.36 3.83
C SER A 205 -14.08 13.96 3.83
N VAL A 206 -13.22 13.70 4.82
CA VAL A 206 -12.69 12.35 5.06
C VAL A 206 -13.82 11.34 5.26
N GLU A 207 -14.88 11.72 5.98
CA GLU A 207 -16.01 10.83 6.25
C GLU A 207 -16.77 10.46 4.96
N ASP A 208 -16.98 11.43 4.06
CA ASP A 208 -17.64 11.19 2.77
C ASP A 208 -16.81 10.24 1.90
N ILE A 209 -15.49 10.40 1.90
CA ILE A 209 -14.58 9.51 1.16
C ILE A 209 -14.63 8.10 1.72
N VAL A 210 -14.63 7.93 3.04
CA VAL A 210 -14.79 6.62 3.67
C VAL A 210 -16.11 5.97 3.24
N ARG A 211 -17.22 6.71 3.28
CA ARG A 211 -18.55 6.20 2.87
C ARG A 211 -18.62 5.84 1.38
N GLN A 212 -18.07 6.67 0.50
CA GLN A 212 -18.06 6.42 -0.94
C GLN A 212 -17.06 5.34 -1.36
N SER A 213 -16.02 5.09 -0.55
CA SER A 213 -15.04 4.08 -0.90
C SER A 213 -15.60 2.66 -0.82
N LEU A 214 -16.64 2.42 -0.01
CA LEU A 214 -17.12 1.08 0.36
C LEU A 214 -16.00 0.19 0.89
N GLU A 215 -15.01 0.80 1.54
CA GLU A 215 -13.97 0.10 2.28
C GLU A 215 -14.30 0.12 3.78
N PRO A 216 -13.89 -0.90 4.55
CA PRO A 216 -14.01 -0.87 6.00
C PRO A 216 -13.34 0.41 6.56
N PRO A 217 -13.92 1.07 7.58
CA PRO A 217 -13.44 2.37 8.04
C PRO A 217 -11.94 2.41 8.35
N PHE A 218 -11.41 1.36 8.98
CA PHE A 218 -9.98 1.27 9.24
C PHE A 218 -9.13 1.26 7.96
N GLU A 219 -9.48 0.45 6.97
CA GLU A 219 -8.68 0.34 5.74
C GLU A 219 -8.70 1.66 4.96
N ALA A 220 -9.86 2.32 4.90
CA ALA A 220 -9.99 3.65 4.28
C ALA A 220 -9.14 4.71 5.01
N LEU A 221 -9.21 4.76 6.34
CA LEU A 221 -8.49 5.76 7.14
C LEU A 221 -6.98 5.50 7.17
N SER A 222 -6.57 4.24 7.33
CA SER A 222 -5.17 3.81 7.21
C SER A 222 -4.59 4.18 5.85
N SER A 223 -5.39 4.02 4.80
CA SER A 223 -5.02 4.45 3.46
C SER A 223 -4.80 5.96 3.36
N ILE A 224 -5.73 6.77 3.87
CA ILE A 224 -5.58 8.23 3.94
C ILE A 224 -4.30 8.60 4.69
N VAL A 225 -4.04 7.97 5.85
CA VAL A 225 -2.81 8.20 6.62
C VAL A 225 -1.55 7.85 5.82
N ARG A 226 -1.54 6.73 5.07
CA ARG A 226 -0.41 6.40 4.17
C ARG A 226 -0.22 7.43 3.06
N LEU A 227 -1.30 7.96 2.49
CA LEU A 227 -1.26 9.02 1.48
C LEU A 227 -0.74 10.36 2.05
N LEU A 228 -1.08 10.67 3.31
CA LEU A 228 -0.53 11.81 4.05
C LEU A 228 0.96 11.62 4.34
N ASP A 229 1.36 10.46 4.86
CA ASP A 229 2.75 10.13 5.22
C ASP A 229 3.67 10.09 3.97
N SER A 230 3.13 9.75 2.80
CA SER A 230 3.85 9.80 1.52
C SER A 230 3.95 11.21 0.91
N GLY A 231 3.23 12.18 1.48
CA GLY A 231 3.18 13.56 0.98
C GLY A 231 2.41 13.74 -0.33
N LEU A 232 1.64 12.73 -0.75
CA LEU A 232 0.76 12.80 -1.91
C LEU A 232 -0.47 13.67 -1.62
N VAL A 233 -0.97 13.58 -0.40
CA VAL A 233 -2.19 14.24 0.07
C VAL A 233 -1.85 15.12 1.27
N GLU A 234 -2.54 16.24 1.38
CA GLU A 234 -2.61 17.04 2.61
C GLU A 234 -4.05 17.38 2.93
N VAL A 235 -4.31 17.79 4.16
CA VAL A 235 -5.66 18.08 4.64
C VAL A 235 -5.81 19.55 4.98
N PHE A 236 -6.93 20.13 4.57
CA PHE A 236 -7.23 21.54 4.77
C PHE A 236 -8.63 21.73 5.36
N PRO A 237 -8.87 22.78 6.16
CA PRO A 237 -10.22 23.12 6.61
C PRO A 237 -11.14 23.35 5.41
N GLN A 238 -12.34 22.80 5.47
CA GLN A 238 -13.35 22.94 4.43
C GLN A 238 -13.69 24.43 4.20
N GLY A 239 -13.78 24.84 2.93
CA GLY A 239 -14.16 26.21 2.55
C GLY A 239 -13.03 27.24 2.52
N THR A 240 -11.80 26.93 2.93
CA THR A 240 -10.68 27.90 2.95
C THR A 240 -9.74 27.71 1.75
N LYS A 241 -10.18 28.14 0.56
CA LYS A 241 -9.39 28.02 -0.69
C LYS A 241 -8.08 28.83 -0.67
N GLU A 242 -8.05 29.99 -0.03
CA GLU A 242 -6.90 30.91 -0.08
C GLU A 242 -5.66 30.39 0.69
N VAL A 243 -5.87 29.77 1.86
CA VAL A 243 -4.76 29.18 2.64
C VAL A 243 -4.15 27.99 1.89
N ARG A 244 -4.99 27.21 1.21
CA ARG A 244 -4.62 26.04 0.40
C ARG A 244 -3.76 26.39 -0.81
N ASP A 245 -4.15 27.38 -1.59
CA ASP A 245 -3.41 27.73 -2.81
C ASP A 245 -2.02 28.32 -2.46
N SER A 246 -1.91 29.02 -1.31
CA SER A 246 -0.65 29.58 -0.82
C SER A 246 0.36 28.52 -0.31
N SER A 247 -0.12 27.44 0.32
CA SER A 247 0.74 26.36 0.84
C SER A 247 1.28 25.47 -0.28
N ILE A 248 0.42 25.12 -1.26
CA ILE A 248 0.79 24.34 -2.45
C ILE A 248 1.81 25.11 -3.29
N ALA A 249 1.58 26.41 -3.53
CA ALA A 249 2.51 27.25 -4.28
C ALA A 249 3.89 27.35 -3.61
N ARG A 250 3.94 27.53 -2.27
CA ARG A 250 5.20 27.57 -1.52
C ARG A 250 5.99 26.26 -1.65
N ARG A 251 5.35 25.10 -1.62
CA ARG A 251 6.05 23.82 -1.76
C ARG A 251 6.57 23.55 -3.16
N ILE A 252 5.78 23.85 -4.19
CA ILE A 252 6.25 23.73 -5.59
C ILE A 252 7.47 24.64 -5.80
N LEU A 253 7.43 25.86 -5.24
CA LEU A 253 8.56 26.79 -5.25
C LEU A 253 9.79 26.18 -4.55
N LEU A 254 9.62 25.67 -3.32
CA LEU A 254 10.72 25.04 -2.56
C LEU A 254 11.31 23.81 -3.26
N ALA A 255 10.48 22.97 -3.89
CA ALA A 255 10.93 21.81 -4.64
C ALA A 255 11.74 22.21 -5.89
N LYS A 256 11.30 23.25 -6.61
CA LYS A 256 12.07 23.83 -7.72
C LYS A 256 13.40 24.42 -7.23
N ILE A 257 13.38 25.15 -6.11
CA ILE A 257 14.60 25.72 -5.51
C ILE A 257 15.59 24.62 -5.12
N LYS A 258 15.14 23.53 -4.47
CA LYS A 258 16.02 22.39 -4.13
C LYS A 258 16.66 21.76 -5.37
N LYS A 259 15.90 21.57 -6.46
CA LYS A 259 16.46 21.07 -7.73
C LYS A 259 17.51 22.04 -8.29
N VAL A 260 17.20 23.32 -8.36
CA VAL A 260 18.15 24.36 -8.81
C VAL A 260 19.42 24.37 -7.95
N MET A 261 19.28 24.25 -6.63
CA MET A 261 20.41 24.24 -5.71
C MET A 261 21.35 23.05 -5.94
N VAL A 262 20.83 21.88 -6.30
CA VAL A 262 21.67 20.72 -6.70
C VAL A 262 22.46 21.03 -7.96
N TYR A 263 21.84 21.63 -8.98
CA TYR A 263 22.56 22.02 -10.21
C TYR A 263 23.60 23.10 -9.94
N VAL A 264 23.31 24.07 -9.07
CA VAL A 264 24.28 25.10 -8.65
C VAL A 264 25.46 24.47 -7.92
N LEU A 265 25.23 23.55 -6.98
CA LEU A 265 26.29 22.81 -6.29
C LEU A 265 27.16 22.01 -7.27
N LEU A 266 26.54 21.35 -8.26
CA LEU A 266 27.26 20.58 -9.28
C LEU A 266 28.10 21.48 -10.18
N ALA A 267 27.59 22.65 -10.57
CA ALA A 267 28.31 23.66 -11.33
C ALA A 267 29.49 24.26 -10.54
N VAL A 268 29.30 24.55 -9.25
CA VAL A 268 30.37 25.01 -8.36
C VAL A 268 31.46 23.95 -8.21
N ALA A 269 31.07 22.68 -8.03
CA ALA A 269 32.03 21.57 -7.98
C ALA A 269 32.82 21.44 -9.28
N ALA A 270 32.16 21.48 -10.44
CA ALA A 270 32.83 21.44 -11.75
C ALA A 270 33.77 22.64 -11.96
N GLY A 271 33.34 23.85 -11.59
CA GLY A 271 34.17 25.06 -11.65
C GLY A 271 35.37 24.99 -10.71
N SER A 272 35.20 24.43 -9.50
CA SER A 272 36.30 24.22 -8.57
C SER A 272 37.33 23.20 -9.09
N LEU A 273 36.88 22.12 -9.74
CA LEU A 273 37.76 21.18 -10.42
C LEU A 273 38.50 21.82 -11.60
N TYR A 274 37.84 22.71 -12.34
CA TYR A 274 38.47 23.44 -13.45
C TYR A 274 39.55 24.43 -12.95
N LEU A 275 39.32 25.10 -11.82
CA LEU A 275 40.27 26.06 -11.25
C LEU A 275 41.43 25.38 -10.50
N ALA A 276 41.17 24.29 -9.77
CA ALA A 276 42.17 23.60 -8.97
C ALA A 276 42.90 22.47 -9.71
N GLY A 277 42.28 21.88 -10.73
CA GLY A 277 42.84 20.78 -11.51
C GLY A 277 43.43 21.30 -12.82
N ASP A 278 44.73 21.08 -13.03
CA ASP A 278 45.42 21.31 -14.30
C ASP A 278 44.76 20.40 -15.37
N PRO A 279 43.79 20.90 -16.18
CA PRO A 279 42.82 20.03 -16.81
C PRO A 279 43.47 19.32 -18.01
N ARG A 280 43.88 18.06 -17.79
CA ARG A 280 44.47 17.17 -18.79
C ARG A 280 43.60 16.94 -20.02
N VAL A 281 42.30 17.28 -19.95
CA VAL A 281 41.33 17.14 -21.04
C VAL A 281 41.46 18.27 -22.08
N LEU A 282 42.00 19.43 -21.69
CA LEU A 282 42.18 20.59 -22.58
C LEU A 282 43.58 20.72 -23.18
N LYS A 283 44.60 20.13 -22.53
CA LYS A 283 45.85 19.84 -23.23
C LYS A 283 45.54 18.67 -24.15
N GLY A 284 45.32 18.98 -25.44
CA GLY A 284 45.07 17.98 -26.48
C GLY A 284 46.03 16.80 -26.33
N ILE A 285 45.58 15.64 -26.80
CA ILE A 285 46.31 14.36 -26.80
C ILE A 285 47.65 14.55 -27.56
N GLY A 286 48.59 15.19 -26.90
CA GLY A 286 49.87 15.60 -27.39
C GLY A 286 50.84 14.67 -26.71
N ILE A 287 51.29 13.68 -27.46
CA ILE A 287 52.39 12.79 -27.06
C ILE A 287 53.51 13.70 -26.51
N PRO A 288 53.99 13.50 -25.27
CA PRO A 288 55.05 14.30 -24.69
C PRO A 288 56.21 14.43 -25.67
N GLU A 289 56.75 15.64 -25.89
CA GLU A 289 57.82 15.88 -26.89
C GLU A 289 59.00 14.92 -26.76
N LYS A 290 59.31 14.45 -25.54
CA LYS A 290 60.32 13.42 -25.28
C LYS A 290 60.08 12.10 -26.01
N ILE A 291 58.82 11.68 -26.15
CA ILE A 291 58.45 10.46 -26.86
C ILE A 291 58.52 10.73 -28.37
N THR A 292 58.05 11.89 -28.81
CA THR A 292 58.08 12.29 -30.22
C THR A 292 59.51 12.42 -30.75
N SER A 293 60.43 12.96 -29.93
CA SER A 293 61.86 13.04 -30.27
C SER A 293 62.50 11.66 -30.30
N CYS A 294 62.21 10.80 -29.31
CA CYS A 294 62.77 9.46 -29.27
C CYS A 294 62.33 8.57 -30.45
N VAL A 295 61.07 8.72 -30.90
CA VAL A 295 60.56 8.02 -32.09
C VAL A 295 61.19 8.57 -33.36
N ARG A 296 61.44 9.88 -33.45
CA ARG A 296 62.11 10.50 -34.59
C ARG A 296 63.56 10.05 -34.69
N ASP A 297 64.28 10.07 -33.59
CA ASP A 297 65.68 9.63 -33.51
C ASP A 297 65.80 8.15 -33.90
N GLN A 298 64.90 7.28 -33.40
CA GLN A 298 64.90 5.86 -33.79
C GLN A 298 64.60 5.66 -35.28
N LYS A 299 63.75 6.50 -35.87
CA LYS A 299 63.40 6.42 -37.29
C LYS A 299 64.55 6.89 -38.18
N GLU A 300 65.29 7.92 -37.77
CA GLU A 300 66.52 8.37 -38.44
C GLU A 300 67.63 7.32 -38.31
N LEU A 301 67.80 6.72 -37.13
CA LEU A 301 68.77 5.62 -36.92
C LEU A 301 68.44 4.41 -37.81
N ALA A 302 67.16 4.02 -37.88
CA ALA A 302 66.72 2.91 -38.72
C ALA A 302 66.93 3.18 -40.22
N ALA A 303 66.79 4.44 -40.65
CA ALA A 303 67.07 4.84 -42.04
C ALA A 303 68.58 4.80 -42.37
N ASP A 304 69.45 5.24 -41.45
CA ASP A 304 70.92 5.13 -41.62
C ASP A 304 71.38 3.67 -41.66
N TYR A 305 70.83 2.79 -40.80
CA TYR A 305 71.13 1.36 -40.85
C TYR A 305 70.62 0.67 -42.12
N ALA A 306 69.45 1.09 -42.63
CA ALA A 306 68.91 0.57 -43.90
C ALA A 306 69.76 1.00 -45.10
N GLN A 307 70.32 2.22 -45.10
CA GLN A 307 71.25 2.68 -46.14
C GLN A 307 72.59 1.94 -46.13
N ARG A 308 72.99 1.39 -44.99
CA ARG A 308 74.25 0.62 -44.85
C ARG A 308 74.08 -0.88 -45.10
N GLU A 309 72.92 -1.33 -45.60
CA GLU A 309 72.57 -2.75 -45.81
C GLU A 309 72.73 -3.66 -44.55
N ILE A 310 72.68 -3.07 -43.35
CA ILE A 310 72.72 -3.84 -42.10
C ILE A 310 71.29 -4.24 -41.74
N MET A 311 70.84 -5.37 -42.28
CA MET A 311 69.58 -5.99 -41.85
C MET A 311 69.79 -6.63 -40.46
N LEU A 312 68.91 -6.32 -39.50
CA LEU A 312 68.93 -6.84 -38.11
C LEU A 312 68.99 -8.38 -38.00
N LEU A 313 68.77 -9.11 -39.10
CA LEU A 313 68.87 -10.57 -39.20
C LEU A 313 70.30 -11.12 -39.39
N ARG A 314 71.34 -10.28 -39.50
CA ARG A 314 72.75 -10.71 -39.66
C ARG A 314 73.66 -10.46 -38.45
N LEU A 315 73.13 -9.94 -37.34
CA LEU A 315 73.88 -9.91 -36.08
C LEU A 315 73.73 -11.26 -35.38
N GLY A 316 74.62 -12.19 -35.71
CA GLY A 316 74.82 -13.40 -34.93
C GLY A 316 75.22 -13.01 -33.51
N THR A 317 74.37 -13.33 -32.54
CA THR A 317 74.72 -13.27 -31.12
C THR A 317 75.63 -14.46 -30.81
N ASP A 318 76.90 -14.32 -31.15
CA ASP A 318 77.96 -15.15 -30.61
C ASP A 318 78.65 -14.31 -29.54
N THR A 319 78.30 -14.56 -28.27
CA THR A 319 79.07 -14.18 -27.07
C THR A 319 78.46 -14.90 -25.88
N ASP A 320 78.61 -16.21 -25.89
CA ASP A 320 78.91 -16.93 -24.65
C ASP A 320 80.35 -16.58 -24.21
N ASN A 321 80.62 -16.68 -22.91
CA ASN A 321 81.92 -16.51 -22.24
C ASN A 321 82.49 -15.09 -22.10
N ARG A 322 82.19 -14.47 -20.95
CA ARG A 322 83.17 -14.20 -19.87
C ARG A 322 82.50 -13.42 -18.74
N LEU A 323 82.22 -14.12 -17.63
CA LEU A 323 82.46 -13.70 -16.25
C LEU A 323 81.88 -14.79 -15.33
N SER A 324 82.65 -15.88 -15.22
CA SER A 324 82.58 -16.78 -14.08
C SER A 324 83.45 -16.23 -12.94
N ALA A 325 83.12 -16.66 -11.72
CA ALA A 325 83.88 -16.58 -10.46
C ALA A 325 83.55 -15.43 -9.49
N SER A 326 82.61 -15.69 -8.57
CA SER A 326 82.90 -15.93 -7.13
C SER A 326 81.56 -16.00 -6.36
N SER A 327 80.99 -17.18 -6.11
CA SER A 327 81.25 -18.08 -4.96
C SER A 327 80.66 -17.63 -3.61
N ARG A 328 79.57 -18.30 -3.21
CA ARG A 328 79.23 -18.86 -1.88
C ARG A 328 79.24 -17.93 -0.65
N GLU A 329 78.07 -17.75 -0.04
CA GLU A 329 77.54 -18.60 1.05
C GLU A 329 76.01 -18.63 1.01
#